data_AF-A0A3P6CEI0-F1
#
_entry.id   AF-A0A3P6CEI0-F1
#
_cell.length_a   1.000
_cell.length_b   1.000
_cell.length_c   1.000
_cell.angle_alpha   90.00
_cell.angle_beta   90.00
_cell.angle_gamma   90.00
#
_symmetry.space_group_name_H-M   'P 1'
#
loop_
_entity.id
_entity.type
_entity.pdbx_description
1 polymer ?
#
loop_
_entity_poly.entity_id
_entity_poly.type
_entity_poly.pdbx_seq_one_letter_code
_entity_poly.pdbx_strand_id
1 'polypeptide(L)'
;QSGFQPQATDIILASYPKSGTTWLKALTVTLPERSKNHPSSDADHLLLYENPHGIVPALEIKVYHESSSPNLDKFSATPRLFSTHMRLHAMQENLRHFPCKIVVLQ
;
A
#
# COMPACT_ATOMS: atom_id res chain seq x y z
N GLN A 1 -9.62 -2.21 12.05
CA GLN A 1 -9.66 -1.08 11.09
C GLN A 1 -11.09 -0.92 10.54
N SER A 2 -12.09 -0.74 11.40
CA SER A 2 -13.52 -0.71 11.03
C SER A 2 -13.96 0.56 10.29
N GLY A 3 -13.04 1.49 10.01
CA GLY A 3 -13.31 2.75 9.32
C GLY A 3 -12.48 2.97 8.05
N PHE A 4 -11.78 1.95 7.55
CA PHE A 4 -11.06 2.06 6.27
C PHE A 4 -12.04 1.91 5.11
N GLN A 5 -12.13 2.95 4.28
CA GLN A 5 -12.92 2.96 3.06
C GLN A 5 -11.99 2.95 1.85
N PRO A 6 -11.76 1.79 1.23
CA PRO A 6 -10.92 1.69 0.05
C PRO A 6 -11.58 2.36 -1.17
N GLN A 7 -10.76 2.95 -2.02
CA GLN A 7 -11.15 3.40 -3.36
C GLN A 7 -10.91 2.28 -4.39
N ALA A 8 -11.62 2.35 -5.52
CA ALA A 8 -11.47 1.40 -6.63
C ALA A 8 -10.03 1.29 -7.16
N THR A 9 -9.29 2.40 -7.07
CA THR A 9 -7.90 2.49 -7.52
C THR A 9 -6.90 2.00 -6.49
N ASP A 10 -7.30 1.78 -5.23
CA ASP A 10 -6.35 1.43 -4.18
C ASP A 10 -5.72 0.05 -4.42
N ILE A 11 -4.44 -0.07 -4.05
CA ILE A 11 -3.72 -1.34 -4.01
C ILE A 11 -3.32 -1.61 -2.57
N ILE A 12 -3.77 -2.74 -2.04
CA ILE A 12 -3.50 -3.16 -0.67
C ILE A 12 -2.61 -4.39 -0.68
N LEU A 13 -1.44 -4.27 -0.06
CA LEU A 13 -0.47 -5.35 0.10
C LEU A 13 -0.71 -6.08 1.41
N ALA A 14 -1.24 -7.29 1.35
CA ALA A 14 -1.47 -8.13 2.52
C ALA A 14 -0.34 -9.14 2.69
N SER A 15 0.22 -9.26 3.90
CA SER A 15 1.26 -10.25 4.17
C SER A 15 1.33 -10.62 5.64
N TYR A 16 1.91 -11.77 5.97
CA TYR A 16 2.27 -12.04 7.36
C TYR A 16 3.36 -11.08 7.87
N PRO A 17 3.38 -10.74 9.17
CA PRO A 17 4.48 -9.97 9.75
C PRO A 17 5.84 -10.61 9.43
N LYS A 18 6.84 -9.78 9.09
CA LYS A 18 8.24 -10.20 8.85
C LYS A 18 8.47 -11.15 7.65
N SER A 19 7.52 -11.28 6.73
CA SER A 19 7.62 -12.10 5.50
C SER A 19 8.40 -11.43 4.34
N GLY A 20 9.15 -10.36 4.58
CA GLY A 20 9.89 -9.66 3.51
C GLY A 20 9.08 -8.60 2.75
N THR A 21 8.15 -7.89 3.42
CA THR A 21 7.32 -6.85 2.80
C THR A 21 8.09 -5.71 2.15
N THR A 22 9.33 -5.45 2.55
CA THR A 22 10.14 -4.36 2.00
C THR A 22 10.35 -4.53 0.49
N TRP A 23 10.65 -5.75 0.04
CA TRP A 23 10.83 -6.05 -1.38
C TRP A 23 9.52 -5.89 -2.16
N LEU A 24 8.40 -6.39 -1.60
CA LEU A 24 7.09 -6.25 -2.24
C LEU A 24 6.63 -4.78 -2.34
N LYS A 25 6.86 -3.99 -1.29
CA LYS A 25 6.59 -2.54 -1.29
C LYS A 25 7.42 -1.82 -2.35
N ALA A 26 8.72 -2.13 -2.46
CA ALA A 26 9.57 -1.56 -3.50
C ALA A 26 9.10 -1.92 -4.92
N LEU A 27 8.75 -3.19 -5.15
CA LEU A 27 8.26 -3.64 -6.46
C LEU A 27 6.97 -2.94 -6.87
N THR A 28 6.02 -2.79 -5.94
CA THR A 28 4.72 -2.17 -6.23
C THR A 28 4.82 -0.67 -6.51
N VAL A 29 5.85 0.01 -5.99
CA VAL A 29 6.18 1.41 -6.31
C VAL A 29 6.87 1.52 -7.68
N THR A 30 7.79 0.61 -8.00
CA THR A 30 8.59 0.67 -9.25
C THR A 30 7.83 0.26 -10.51
N LEU A 31 6.93 -0.71 -10.41
CA LEU A 31 6.19 -1.28 -11.53
C LEU A 31 5.38 -0.24 -12.34
N PRO A 32 4.59 0.65 -11.69
CA PRO A 32 3.88 1.71 -12.41
C PRO A 32 4.81 2.71 -13.10
N GLU A 33 5.91 3.10 -12.47
CA GLU A 33 6.87 4.05 -13.04
C GLU A 33 7.55 3.50 -14.29
N ARG A 34 7.93 2.21 -14.28
CA ARG A 34 8.46 1.52 -15.46
C ARG A 34 7.46 1.49 -16.63
N SER A 35 6.16 1.33 -16.35
CA SER A 35 5.13 1.22 -17.39
C SER A 35 4.89 2.52 -18.17
N LYS A 36 5.29 3.67 -17.61
CA LYS A 36 5.07 5.00 -18.20
C LYS A 36 6.07 5.35 -19.33
N ASN A 37 6.90 4.40 -19.79
CA ASN A 37 7.92 4.60 -20.84
C ASN A 37 8.89 5.77 -20.58
N HIS A 38 9.03 6.22 -19.34
CA HIS A 38 10.19 6.98 -18.95
C HIS A 38 11.33 5.98 -18.75
N PRO A 39 12.44 6.07 -19.51
CA PRO A 39 13.70 5.58 -18.99
C PRO A 39 13.94 6.46 -17.77
N SER A 40 13.54 6.00 -16.59
CA SER A 40 13.88 6.67 -15.36
C SER A 40 15.40 6.82 -15.43
N SER A 41 15.88 8.06 -15.56
CA SER A 41 17.17 8.35 -14.97
C SER A 41 17.04 7.81 -13.56
N ASP A 42 17.78 6.75 -13.22
CA ASP A 42 17.64 6.07 -11.92
C ASP A 42 17.62 7.10 -10.78
N ALA A 43 18.27 8.25 -10.99
CA ALA A 43 18.31 9.45 -10.17
C ALA A 43 16.99 9.95 -9.57
N ASP A 44 15.82 9.80 -10.21
CA ASP A 44 14.56 10.40 -9.70
C ASP A 44 13.62 9.38 -9.01
N HIS A 45 14.06 8.15 -8.80
CA HIS A 45 13.19 7.12 -8.23
C HIS A 45 12.99 7.31 -6.72
N LEU A 46 11.73 7.41 -6.25
CA LEU A 46 11.39 7.63 -4.82
C LEU A 46 12.11 6.68 -3.85
N LEU A 47 12.35 5.43 -4.26
CA LEU A 47 13.06 4.44 -3.44
C LEU A 47 14.56 4.75 -3.20
N LEU A 48 15.16 5.71 -3.92
CA LEU A 48 16.51 6.17 -3.64
C LEU A 48 16.57 7.07 -2.40
N TYR A 49 15.51 7.83 -2.15
CA TYR A 49 15.47 8.85 -1.11
C TYR A 49 14.56 8.47 0.07
N GLU A 50 13.57 7.61 -0.18
CA GLU A 50 12.53 7.25 0.79
C GLU A 50 12.49 5.75 1.09
N ASN A 51 12.23 5.43 2.35
CA ASN A 51 12.05 4.04 2.75
C ASN A 51 10.72 3.49 2.18
N PRO A 52 10.66 2.25 1.66
CA PRO A 52 9.41 1.65 1.16
C PRO A 52 8.25 1.64 2.18
N HIS A 53 8.56 1.58 3.48
CA HIS A 53 7.56 1.69 4.55
C HIS A 53 7.05 3.11 4.78
N GLY A 54 7.76 4.13 4.29
CA GLY A 54 7.31 5.51 4.15
C GLY A 54 6.31 5.66 3.00
N ILE A 55 6.67 5.09 1.84
CA ILE A 55 5.89 5.21 0.60
C ILE A 55 4.61 4.37 0.65
N VAL A 56 4.69 3.14 1.18
CA VAL A 56 3.55 2.21 1.33
C VAL A 56 3.30 1.98 2.81
N PRO A 57 2.54 2.86 3.49
CA PRO A 57 2.32 2.78 4.92
C PRO A 57 1.44 1.58 5.30
N ALA A 58 1.78 0.96 6.42
CA ALA A 58 0.95 -0.10 6.99
C ALA A 58 -0.28 0.51 7.67
N LEU A 59 -1.47 -0.01 7.35
CA LEU A 59 -2.73 0.51 7.86
C LEU A 59 -2.76 0.45 9.40
N GLU A 60 -2.34 -0.67 10.00
CA GLU A 60 -2.38 -0.87 11.46
C GLU A 60 -1.23 -0.19 12.23
N ILE A 61 -0.13 0.17 11.58
CA ILE A 61 1.06 0.75 12.27
C ILE A 61 1.20 2.24 12.00
N LYS A 62 0.89 2.73 10.79
CA LYS A 62 1.13 4.12 10.39
C LYS A 62 -0.13 4.93 10.13
N VAL A 63 -1.22 4.29 9.71
CA VAL A 63 -2.44 5.01 9.31
C VAL A 63 -3.43 5.10 10.46
N TYR A 64 -3.72 3.96 11.11
CA TYR A 64 -4.72 3.84 12.17
C TYR A 64 -4.13 3.68 13.59
N HIS A 65 -2.83 3.93 13.77
CA HIS A 65 -2.19 3.76 15.09
C HIS A 65 -2.68 4.78 16.12
N GLU A 66 -2.81 6.05 15.73
CA GLU A 66 -3.16 7.15 16.64
C GLU A 66 -4.63 7.58 16.54
N SER A 67 -5.29 7.28 15.41
CA SER A 67 -6.67 7.68 15.16
C SER A 67 -7.45 6.55 14.48
N SER A 68 -8.71 6.38 14.92
CA SER A 68 -9.67 5.47 14.28
C SER A 68 -10.27 6.05 12.98
N SER A 69 -10.09 7.35 12.74
CA SER A 69 -10.57 8.09 11.56
C SER A 69 -9.46 8.98 10.97
N PRO A 70 -8.35 8.41 10.50
CA PRO A 70 -7.26 9.18 9.91
C PRO A 70 -7.70 9.81 8.59
N ASN A 71 -7.23 11.03 8.33
CA ASN A 71 -7.41 11.65 7.02
C ASN A 71 -6.56 10.91 5.97
N LEU A 72 -7.23 10.25 5.01
CA LEU A 72 -6.59 9.50 3.93
C LEU A 72 -6.28 10.37 2.70
N ASP A 73 -6.78 11.61 2.64
CA ASP A 73 -6.54 12.55 1.54
C ASP A 73 -5.08 13.01 1.46
N LYS A 74 -4.34 12.84 2.56
CA LYS A 74 -2.87 13.03 2.59
C LYS A 74 -2.12 12.08 1.66
N PHE A 75 -2.75 10.99 1.24
CA PHE A 75 -2.22 10.05 0.25
C PHE A 75 -2.78 10.42 -1.13
N SER A 76 -2.18 11.42 -1.76
CA SER A 76 -2.63 11.98 -3.05
C SER A 76 -2.18 11.17 -4.28
N ALA A 77 -1.29 10.19 -4.10
CA ALA A 77 -0.83 9.33 -5.18
C ALA A 77 -1.99 8.46 -5.73
N THR A 78 -2.10 8.37 -7.05
CA THR A 78 -3.05 7.46 -7.70
C THR A 78 -2.28 6.43 -8.54
N PRO A 79 -2.40 5.13 -8.24
CA PRO A 79 -3.18 4.52 -7.16
C PRO A 79 -2.59 4.78 -5.76
N ARG A 80 -3.43 4.81 -4.71
CA ARG A 80 -2.94 4.83 -3.33
C ARG A 80 -2.44 3.44 -2.95
N LEU A 81 -1.28 3.39 -2.32
CA LEU A 81 -0.63 2.14 -1.91
C LEU A 81 -0.68 2.00 -0.40
N PHE A 82 -1.21 0.89 0.10
CA PHE A 82 -1.24 0.58 1.53
C PHE A 82 -0.74 -0.84 1.78
N SER A 83 -0.25 -1.12 2.98
CA SER A 83 0.03 -2.49 3.41
C SER A 83 -0.75 -2.89 4.65
N THR A 84 -0.94 -4.18 4.88
CA THR A 84 -1.50 -4.68 6.13
C THR A 84 -0.99 -6.07 6.47
N HIS A 85 -0.88 -6.32 7.77
CA HIS A 85 -0.65 -7.62 8.37
C HIS A 85 -1.92 -8.33 8.83
N MET A 86 -3.10 -7.77 8.51
CA MET A 86 -4.37 -8.43 8.78
C MET A 86 -4.48 -9.73 7.97
N ARG A 87 -5.05 -10.77 8.59
CA ARG A 87 -5.34 -12.03 7.91
C ARG A 87 -6.30 -11.76 6.75
N LEU A 88 -6.04 -12.41 5.60
CA LEU A 88 -6.83 -12.23 4.39
C LEU A 88 -8.34 -12.39 4.64
N HIS A 89 -8.76 -13.37 5.44
CA HIS A 89 -10.18 -13.57 5.81
C HIS A 89 -10.82 -12.32 6.43
N ALA A 90 -10.20 -11.75 7.47
CA ALA A 90 -10.71 -10.58 8.16
C ALA A 90 -10.70 -9.34 7.25
N MET A 91 -9.78 -9.29 6.29
CA MET A 91 -9.70 -8.20 5.32
C MET A 91 -10.76 -8.35 4.23
N GLN A 92 -10.94 -9.55 3.69
CA GLN A 92 -11.93 -9.85 2.64
C GLN A 92 -13.34 -9.53 3.08
N GLU A 93 -13.73 -9.83 4.33
CA GLU A 93 -15.06 -9.46 4.82
C GLU A 93 -15.32 -7.94 4.72
N ASN A 94 -14.31 -7.12 5.02
CA ASN A 94 -14.41 -5.67 4.97
C ASN A 94 -14.28 -5.11 3.54
N LEU A 95 -13.49 -5.77 2.68
CA LEU A 95 -13.20 -5.29 1.32
C LEU A 95 -14.08 -5.93 0.23
N ARG A 96 -14.92 -6.91 0.58
CA ARG A 96 -15.75 -7.70 -0.36
C ARG A 96 -16.57 -6.86 -1.33
N HIS A 97 -17.01 -5.68 -0.89
CA HIS A 97 -17.87 -4.80 -1.68
C HIS A 97 -17.11 -3.70 -2.42
N PHE A 98 -15.79 -3.65 -2.31
CA PHE A 98 -14.97 -2.59 -2.87
C PHE A 98 -14.09 -3.11 -4.02
N PRO A 99 -14.04 -2.42 -5.17
CA PRO A 99 -13.29 -2.87 -6.36
C PRO A 99 -11.77 -2.65 -6.27
N CYS A 100 -11.19 -2.53 -5.07
CA CYS A 100 -9.75 -2.34 -4.87
C CYS A 100 -8.95 -3.61 -5.19
N LYS A 101 -7.66 -3.44 -5.53
CA LYS A 101 -6.76 -4.55 -5.83
C LYS A 101 -6.03 -5.00 -4.56
N ILE A 102 -5.96 -6.31 -4.35
CA ILE A 102 -5.27 -6.91 -3.21
C ILE A 102 -4.14 -7.79 -3.73
N VAL A 103 -2.91 -7.55 -3.24
CA VAL A 103 -1.74 -8.38 -3.52
C VAL A 103 -1.36 -9.08 -2.23
N VAL A 104 -1.34 -10.42 -2.26
CA VAL A 104 -1.06 -11.24 -1.07
C VAL A 104 0.32 -11.87 -1.19
N LEU A 105 1.14 -11.73 -0.14
CA LEU A 105 2.37 -12.50 0.05
C LEU A 105 2.12 -13.53 1.15
N GLN A 106 2.10 -14.80 0.77
CA GLN A 106 1.92 -15.94 1.68
C GLN A 106 3.27 -16.52 2.08
#